data_AF-A0A2H0QG88-F1
#
_entry.id   AF-A0A2H0QG88-F1
#
_cell.length_a   1.000
_cell.length_b   1.000
_cell.length_c   1.000
_cell.angle_alpha   90.00
_cell.angle_beta   90.00
_cell.angle_gamma   90.00
#
_symmetry.space_group_name_H-M   'P 1'
#
loop_
_entity.id
_entity.type
_entity.pdbx_description
1 polymer ?
#
loop_
_entity_poly.entity_id
_entity_poly.type
_entity_poly.pdbx_seq_one_letter_code
_entity_poly.pdbx_strand_id
1 'polypeptide(L)' 'MWLSTEEAARLLRRSSHALRQLVYKGKIRPRKFGGRLYFKRSELDELIETSFY' A
#
# COMPACT_ATOMS: atom_id res chain seq x y z
N MET A 1 4.70 -4.38 10.83
CA MET A 1 5.80 -4.47 9.85
C MET A 1 5.60 -3.41 8.77
N TRP A 2 6.68 -2.72 8.35
CA TRP A 2 6.66 -1.75 7.26
C TRP A 2 7.13 -2.41 5.97
N LEU A 3 6.45 -2.11 4.86
CA LEU A 3 6.69 -2.69 3.55
C LEU A 3 7.09 -1.60 2.57
N SER A 4 8.02 -1.91 1.69
CA SER A 4 8.32 -1.06 0.53
C SER A 4 7.16 -1.10 -0.49
N THR A 5 7.16 -0.15 -1.43
CA THR A 5 6.19 -0.10 -2.54
C THR A 5 6.08 -1.43 -3.30
N GLU A 6 7.20 -2.11 -3.53
CA GLU A 6 7.23 -3.38 -4.26
C GLU A 6 6.60 -4.53 -3.45
N GLU A 7 6.91 -4.62 -2.15
CA GLU A 7 6.34 -5.64 -1.28
C GLU A 7 4.84 -5.41 -1.04
N ALA A 8 4.43 -4.16 -0.84
CA ALA A 8 3.03 -3.77 -0.71
C ALA A 8 2.24 -4.10 -1.99
N ALA A 9 2.83 -3.88 -3.18
CA ALA A 9 2.22 -4.21 -4.45
C ALA A 9 2.03 -5.73 -4.60
N ARG A 10 3.03 -6.54 -4.21
CA ARG A 10 2.92 -8.01 -4.20
C ARG A 10 1.82 -8.51 -3.27
N LEU A 11 1.71 -7.93 -2.06
CA LEU A 11 0.67 -8.31 -1.11
C LEU A 11 -0.74 -8.03 -1.66
N LEU A 12 -0.94 -6.87 -2.27
CA LEU A 12 -2.22 -6.53 -2.90
C LEU A 12 -2.48 -7.30 -4.21
N ARG A 13 -1.51 -8.07 -4.71
CA ARG A 13 -1.51 -8.65 -6.07
C ARG A 13 -1.79 -7.60 -7.15
N ARG A 14 -1.25 -6.40 -6.98
CA ARG A 14 -1.41 -5.27 -7.91
C ARG A 14 -0.05 -4.80 -8.41
N SER A 15 -0.05 -4.02 -9.49
CA SER A 15 1.17 -3.35 -9.95
C SER A 15 1.56 -2.21 -9.01
N SER A 16 2.85 -1.87 -8.95
CA SER A 16 3.32 -0.71 -8.19
C SER A 16 2.71 0.61 -8.69
N HIS A 17 2.34 0.67 -9.97
CA HIS A 17 1.57 1.79 -10.53
C HIS A 17 0.17 1.89 -9.92
N ALA A 18 -0.57 0.77 -9.83
CA ALA A 18 -1.88 0.75 -9.19
C ALA A 18 -1.80 1.14 -7.71
N LEU A 19 -0.76 0.69 -6.99
CA LEU A 19 -0.52 1.11 -5.61
C LEU A 19 -0.30 2.64 -5.51
N ARG A 20 0.49 3.24 -6.42
CA ARG A 20 0.67 4.71 -6.48
C ARG A 20 -0.65 5.45 -6.76
N GLN A 21 -1.50 4.90 -7.63
CA GLN A 21 -2.83 5.45 -7.90
C GLN A 21 -3.73 5.41 -6.66
N LEU A 22 -3.68 4.32 -5.87
CA LEU A 22 -4.44 4.22 -4.61
C LEU A 22 -3.96 5.22 -3.56
N VAL A 23 -2.65 5.45 -3.50
CA VAL A 23 -2.05 6.50 -2.67
C VAL A 23 -2.52 7.89 -3.12
N TYR A 24 -2.47 8.17 -4.42
CA TYR A 24 -2.91 9.46 -4.97
C TYR A 24 -4.41 9.70 -4.72
N LYS A 25 -5.22 8.65 -4.78
CA LYS A 25 -6.66 8.68 -4.45
C LYS A 25 -6.94 8.77 -2.94
N GLY A 26 -5.92 8.78 -2.08
CA GLY A 26 -6.07 8.85 -0.62
C GLY A 26 -6.63 7.58 0.02
N LYS A 27 -6.64 6.45 -0.71
CA LYS A 27 -7.12 5.15 -0.19
C LYS A 27 -6.07 4.47 0.70
N ILE A 28 -4.80 4.78 0.50
CA ILE A 28 -3.67 4.24 1.26
C ILE A 28 -2.85 5.40 1.78
N ARG A 29 -2.49 5.36 3.06
CA ARG A 29 -1.59 6.36 3.66
C ARG A 29 -0.14 5.86 3.60
N PRO A 30 0.71 6.42 2.72
CA PRO A 30 2.11 6.09 2.75
C PRO A 30 2.81 6.85 3.88
N ARG A 31 3.82 6.23 4.47
CA ARG A 31 4.78 6.91 5.34
C ARG A 31 6.05 7.20 4.55
N LYS A 32 6.43 8.47 4.47
CA LYS A 32 7.68 8.88 3.80
C LYS A 32 8.83 8.79 4.80
N PHE A 33 9.86 8.01 4.46
CA PHE A 33 11.09 7.91 5.26
C PHE A 33 12.30 7.76 4.32
N GLY A 34 13.33 8.59 4.49
CA GLY A 34 14.56 8.50 3.67
C GLY A 34 14.32 8.60 2.16
N GLY A 35 13.32 9.37 1.71
CA GLY A 35 12.97 9.50 0.29
C GLY A 35 12.18 8.33 -0.30
N ARG A 36 11.89 7.28 0.48
CA ARG A 36 11.07 6.13 0.07
C ARG A 36 9.70 6.15 0.74
N LEU A 37 8.74 5.51 0.08
CA LEU A 37 7.41 5.29 0.62
C LEU A 37 7.36 3.93 1.28
N TYR A 38 6.87 3.91 2.52
CA TYR A 38 6.66 2.71 3.31
C TYR A 38 5.18 2.58 3.64
N PHE A 39 4.70 1.35 3.63
CA PHE A 39 3.31 1.01 3.88
C PHE A 39 3.20 0.12 5.09
N LYS A 40 2.22 0.38 5.95
CA LYS A 40 1.98 -0.47 7.11
C LYS A 40 1.25 -1.72 6.64
N ARG A 41 1.78 -2.90 6.96
CA ARG A 41 1.18 -4.18 6.57
C ARG A 41 -0.28 -4.30 7.04
N SER A 42 -0.56 -3.96 8.29
CA SER A 42 -1.91 -4.03 8.85
C SER A 42 -2.93 -3.18 8.08
N GLU A 43 -2.56 -1.97 7.65
CA GLU A 43 -3.46 -1.13 6.83
C GLU A 43 -3.72 -1.74 5.45
N LEU A 44 -2.71 -2.39 4.85
CA LEU A 44 -2.87 -3.10 3.58
C LEU A 44 -3.79 -4.32 3.74
N ASP A 45 -3.65 -5.07 4.83
CA ASP A 45 -4.47 -6.24 5.13
C ASP A 45 -5.94 -5.80 5.37
N GLU A 46 -6.17 -4.73 6.14
CA GLU A 46 -7.51 -4.13 6.35
C GLU A 46 -8.15 -3.67 5.03
N LEU A 47 -7.37 -3.11 4.11
CA LEU A 47 -7.85 -2.70 2.79
C LEU A 47 -8.22 -3.88 1.90
N ILE A 48 -7.51 -4.99 2.01
CA ILE A 48 -7.87 -6.23 1.32
C ILE A 48 -9.22 -6.69 1.87
N GLU A 49 -9.35 -6.80 3.19
CA GLU A 49 -10.58 -7.24 3.85
C GLU A 49 -11.78 -6.33 3.51
N THR A 50 -11.60 -5.02 3.56
CA THR A 50 -12.65 -4.03 3.24
C THR A 50 -13.00 -3.98 1.74
N SER A 51 -12.07 -4.31 0.84
CA SER A 51 -12.35 -4.29 -0.60
C SER A 51 -13.13 -5.52 -1.07
N PHE A 52 -13.24 -6.56 -0.25
CA PHE A 52 -13.95 -7.81 -0.56
C PHE A 52 -15.35 -7.90 0.06
N TYR A 53 -15.86 -6.82 0.68
CA TYR A 53 -17.23 -6.72 1.24
C TYR A 53 -17.90 -5.41 0.80
#